data_AF-A0A960SH88-F1
#
_entry.id   AF-A0A960SH88-F1
#
_cell.length_a   1.000
_cell.length_b   1.000
_cell.length_c   1.000
_cell.angle_alpha   90.00
_cell.angle_beta   90.00
_cell.angle_gamma   90.00
#
_symmetry.space_group_name_H-M   'P 1'
#
loop_
_entity.id
_entity.type
_entity.pdbx_description
1 polymer ?
#
loop_
_entity_poly.entity_id
_entity_poly.type
_entity_poly.pdbx_seq_one_letter_code
_entity_poly.pdbx_strand_id
1 'polypeptide(L)'
;MKTSDLKKLGIPLGEPMLAAKELIHVRFKARDTPEEVKARLLRIVKKDEIFVSRDDHDGRLASLLIQPAFIPREEPAPYHQWGEDLDEMSIRQMENACQLPVSVQGALMPDAHVGYGLPIGGVLATENAVIPYAVGVDIACRMKLSVLDITLRTLNEDRGHGRLTDAINTETRFGIGASFKDKRNHAVLDEDWSVSPITRNNKDKAWKQLGTSGSGNHFVEFGEIEFKDDSLGLAPGTYVALLSHSGSRGTGANVASHYSKLAQAAHPELPQELRHLAWLDMDSEAGQEYWAAMELMGLYAAAN
;
A
#
# COMPACT_ATOMS: atom_id res chain seq x y z
N MET A 1 4.06 24.74 -29.62
CA MET A 1 4.53 24.39 -28.26
C MET A 1 4.87 22.91 -28.23
N LYS A 2 5.89 22.47 -27.47
CA LYS A 2 6.27 21.04 -27.42
C LYS A 2 5.39 20.29 -26.42
N THR A 3 5.27 18.97 -26.57
CA THR A 3 4.54 18.08 -25.63
C THR A 3 5.01 18.26 -24.18
N SER A 4 6.31 18.48 -23.97
CA SER A 4 6.91 18.74 -22.65
C SER A 4 6.36 20.02 -21.98
N ASP A 5 6.07 21.05 -22.78
CA ASP A 5 5.58 22.33 -22.28
C ASP A 5 4.11 22.20 -21.86
N LEU A 6 3.31 21.46 -22.63
CA LEU A 6 1.90 21.21 -22.34
C LEU A 6 1.70 20.36 -21.09
N LYS A 7 2.56 19.35 -20.87
CA LYS A 7 2.58 18.61 -19.60
C LYS A 7 2.82 19.51 -18.40
N LYS A 8 3.77 20.45 -18.50
CA LYS A 8 4.06 21.42 -17.42
C LYS A 8 2.89 22.36 -17.16
N LEU A 9 2.04 22.59 -18.15
CA LEU A 9 0.82 23.37 -17.99
C LEU A 9 -0.32 22.58 -17.35
N GLY A 10 -0.16 21.28 -17.09
CA GLY A 10 -1.18 20.42 -16.47
C GLY A 10 -2.04 19.63 -17.46
N ILE A 11 -1.64 19.54 -18.73
CA ILE A 11 -2.37 18.76 -19.75
C ILE A 11 -1.81 17.32 -19.78
N PRO A 12 -2.61 16.29 -19.46
CA PRO A 12 -2.17 14.90 -19.44
C PRO A 12 -1.94 14.35 -20.86
N LEU A 13 -1.26 13.19 -20.94
CA LEU A 13 -1.09 12.47 -22.21
C LEU A 13 -2.41 11.89 -22.72
N GLY A 14 -2.41 11.42 -23.97
CA GLY A 14 -3.58 10.80 -24.60
C GLY A 14 -4.48 11.83 -25.28
N GLU A 15 -5.79 11.65 -25.16
CA GLU A 15 -6.79 12.47 -25.84
C GLU A 15 -6.72 13.97 -25.47
N PRO A 16 -6.54 14.38 -24.19
CA PRO A 16 -6.39 15.79 -23.85
C PRO A 16 -5.16 16.44 -24.51
N MET A 17 -4.06 15.69 -24.68
CA MET A 17 -2.87 16.18 -25.39
C MET A 17 -3.12 16.40 -26.87
N LEU A 18 -3.91 15.52 -27.51
CA LEU A 18 -4.28 15.66 -28.92
C LEU A 18 -5.19 16.88 -29.10
N ALA A 19 -6.24 17.00 -28.27
CA ALA A 19 -7.14 18.14 -28.27
C ALA A 19 -6.40 19.47 -28.03
N ALA A 20 -5.43 19.49 -27.13
CA ALA A 20 -4.60 20.68 -26.89
C ALA A 20 -3.77 21.08 -28.12
N LYS A 21 -3.21 20.11 -28.85
CA LYS A 21 -2.46 20.37 -30.09
C LYS A 21 -3.36 20.90 -31.20
N GLU A 22 -4.56 20.35 -31.33
CA GLU A 22 -5.57 20.83 -32.29
C GLU A 22 -6.00 22.26 -31.97
N LEU A 23 -6.29 22.57 -30.70
CA LEU A 23 -6.59 23.93 -30.23
C LEU A 23 -5.46 24.89 -30.58
N ILE A 24 -4.22 24.54 -30.28
CA ILE A 24 -3.05 25.37 -30.59
C ILE A 24 -2.96 25.66 -32.09
N HIS A 25 -3.18 24.66 -32.94
CA HIS A 25 -3.15 24.80 -34.39
C HIS A 25 -4.24 25.75 -34.91
N VAL A 26 -5.48 25.58 -34.42
CA VAL A 26 -6.61 26.44 -34.78
C VAL A 26 -6.36 27.89 -34.34
N ARG A 27 -5.79 28.10 -33.15
CA ARG A 27 -5.55 29.44 -32.61
C ARG A 27 -4.43 30.17 -33.34
N PHE A 28 -3.35 29.48 -33.72
CA PHE A 28 -2.32 30.07 -34.57
C PHE A 28 -2.84 30.39 -35.98
N LYS A 29 -3.71 29.57 -36.56
CA LYS A 29 -4.38 29.90 -37.85
C LYS A 29 -5.22 31.17 -37.74
N ALA A 30 -5.82 31.42 -36.60
CA ALA A 30 -6.57 32.63 -36.29
C ALA A 30 -5.69 33.82 -35.85
N ARG A 31 -4.36 33.69 -35.96
CA ARG A 31 -3.34 34.72 -35.69
C ARG A 31 -3.16 35.11 -34.21
N ASP A 32 -3.54 34.23 -33.28
CA ASP A 32 -3.18 34.40 -31.87
C ASP A 32 -1.65 34.31 -31.68
N THR A 33 -1.12 35.12 -30.78
CA THR A 33 0.29 35.08 -30.35
C THR A 33 0.56 33.86 -29.45
N PRO A 34 1.82 33.39 -29.36
CA PRO A 34 2.18 32.30 -28.45
C PRO A 34 1.76 32.55 -26.99
N GLU A 35 1.85 33.80 -26.53
CA GLU A 35 1.47 34.25 -25.19
C GLU A 35 -0.04 34.12 -24.97
N GLU A 36 -0.86 34.53 -25.96
CA GLU A 36 -2.32 34.40 -25.91
C GLU A 36 -2.77 32.94 -25.89
N VAL A 37 -2.17 32.08 -26.73
CA VAL A 37 -2.47 30.64 -26.73
C VAL A 37 -2.10 30.01 -25.38
N LYS A 38 -0.94 30.36 -24.81
CA LYS A 38 -0.52 29.87 -23.49
C LYS A 38 -1.45 30.33 -22.37
N ALA A 39 -1.84 31.61 -22.37
CA ALA A 39 -2.78 32.16 -21.39
C ALA A 39 -4.16 31.49 -21.49
N ARG A 40 -4.62 31.19 -22.70
CA ARG A 40 -5.86 30.46 -22.96
C ARG A 40 -5.80 29.04 -22.40
N LEU A 41 -4.75 28.29 -22.73
CA LEU A 41 -4.53 26.94 -22.19
C LEU A 41 -4.48 26.92 -20.66
N LEU A 42 -3.82 27.91 -20.04
CA LEU A 42 -3.78 28.03 -18.57
C LEU A 42 -5.17 28.25 -17.96
N ARG A 43 -6.03 29.05 -18.59
CA ARG A 43 -7.41 29.24 -18.10
C ARG A 43 -8.25 27.97 -18.24
N ILE A 44 -8.10 27.27 -19.37
CA ILE A 44 -8.77 25.98 -19.60
C ILE A 44 -8.31 24.93 -18.56
N VAL A 45 -7.00 24.82 -18.30
CA VAL A 45 -6.48 23.88 -17.28
C VAL A 45 -6.91 24.28 -15.86
N LYS A 46 -7.05 25.58 -15.58
CA LYS A 46 -7.61 26.07 -14.32
C LYS A 46 -9.12 25.82 -14.18
N LYS A 47 -9.74 25.11 -15.13
CA LYS A 47 -11.16 24.72 -15.13
C LYS A 47 -12.10 25.91 -15.04
N ASP A 48 -11.78 27.00 -15.75
CA ASP A 48 -12.68 28.16 -15.89
C ASP A 48 -13.98 27.73 -16.61
N GLU A 49 -15.12 27.85 -15.92
CA GLU A 49 -16.43 27.32 -16.35
C GLU A 49 -16.89 27.87 -17.71
N ILE A 50 -16.37 29.04 -18.11
CA ILE A 50 -16.66 29.70 -19.39
C ILE A 50 -16.33 28.81 -20.60
N PHE A 51 -15.38 27.87 -20.47
CA PHE A 51 -14.99 27.00 -21.58
C PHE A 51 -15.85 25.75 -21.70
N VAL A 52 -16.42 25.25 -20.60
CA VAL A 52 -17.09 23.95 -20.52
C VAL A 52 -18.36 23.88 -21.36
N SER A 53 -19.06 25.01 -21.52
CA SER A 53 -20.31 25.13 -22.26
C SER A 53 -20.13 25.44 -23.75
N ARG A 54 -18.88 25.52 -24.24
CA ARG A 54 -18.60 25.88 -25.64
C ARG A 54 -18.55 24.64 -26.52
N ASP A 55 -19.27 24.67 -27.64
CA ASP A 55 -19.15 23.65 -28.69
C ASP A 55 -18.02 24.03 -29.68
N ASP A 56 -16.80 24.18 -29.15
CA ASP A 56 -15.61 24.50 -29.93
C ASP A 56 -14.36 23.76 -29.40
N HIS A 57 -13.19 24.03 -29.99
CA HIS A 57 -11.94 23.37 -29.59
C HIS A 57 -11.56 23.68 -28.14
N ASP A 58 -11.96 24.84 -27.61
CA ASP A 58 -11.72 25.17 -26.20
C ASP A 58 -12.59 24.31 -25.30
N GLY A 59 -13.88 24.17 -25.62
CA GLY A 59 -14.79 23.34 -24.84
C GLY A 59 -14.52 21.85 -24.95
N ARG A 60 -14.04 21.36 -26.09
CA ARG A 60 -13.54 19.98 -26.24
C ARG A 60 -12.33 19.73 -25.32
N LEU A 61 -11.34 20.63 -25.30
CA LEU A 61 -10.22 20.48 -24.38
C LEU A 61 -10.67 20.61 -22.91
N ALA A 62 -11.54 21.57 -22.60
CA ALA A 62 -12.03 21.79 -21.25
C ALA A 62 -12.80 20.57 -20.72
N SER A 63 -13.73 20.02 -21.50
CA SER A 63 -14.49 18.81 -21.13
C SER A 63 -13.57 17.60 -20.92
N LEU A 64 -12.55 17.42 -21.76
CA LEU A 64 -11.54 16.36 -21.58
C LEU A 64 -10.63 16.56 -20.35
N LEU A 65 -10.58 17.77 -19.79
CA LEU A 65 -9.84 18.09 -18.56
C LEU A 65 -10.74 18.16 -17.32
N ILE A 66 -12.07 18.17 -17.50
CA ILE A 66 -13.02 17.99 -16.42
C ILE A 66 -13.07 16.50 -16.14
N GLN A 67 -12.41 16.12 -15.05
CA GLN A 67 -12.69 14.85 -14.44
C GLN A 67 -14.04 14.95 -13.75
N PRO A 68 -14.88 13.90 -13.83
CA PRO A 68 -16.07 13.83 -12.98
C PRO A 68 -15.61 14.02 -11.53
N ALA A 69 -16.38 14.79 -10.75
CA ALA A 69 -16.11 14.89 -9.33
C ALA A 69 -16.22 13.49 -8.71
N PHE A 70 -15.38 13.20 -7.73
CA PHE A 70 -15.58 12.02 -6.90
C PHE A 70 -17.00 12.07 -6.29
N ILE A 71 -17.75 10.99 -6.49
CA ILE A 71 -19.09 10.83 -5.92
C ILE A 71 -18.94 9.85 -4.75
N PRO A 72 -19.03 10.30 -3.49
CA PRO A 72 -19.05 9.40 -2.35
C PRO A 72 -20.34 8.58 -2.34
N ARG A 73 -20.39 7.53 -1.52
CA ARG A 73 -21.64 6.82 -1.23
C ARG A 73 -22.69 7.80 -0.69
N GLU A 74 -23.95 7.59 -1.05
CA GLU A 74 -25.08 8.34 -0.45
C GLU A 74 -25.15 8.11 1.06
N GLU A 75 -24.96 6.85 1.48
CA GLU A 75 -24.80 6.47 2.88
C GLU A 75 -23.44 5.80 3.09
N PRO A 76 -22.62 6.28 4.04
CA PRO A 76 -21.36 5.64 4.39
C PRO A 76 -21.55 4.17 4.75
N ALA A 77 -20.58 3.33 4.40
CA ALA A 77 -20.56 1.94 4.83
C ALA A 77 -20.60 1.86 6.38
N PRO A 78 -21.41 0.97 6.96
CA PRO A 78 -21.46 0.82 8.40
C PRO A 78 -20.12 0.32 8.93
N TYR A 79 -19.69 0.80 10.09
CA TYR A 79 -18.55 0.24 10.80
C TYR A 79 -18.82 0.14 12.30
N HIS A 80 -18.12 -0.77 12.96
CA HIS A 80 -18.14 -0.89 14.41
C HIS A 80 -16.78 -0.48 14.98
N GLN A 81 -16.80 0.24 16.10
CA GLN A 81 -15.60 0.64 16.82
C GLN A 81 -15.47 -0.19 18.10
N TRP A 82 -14.33 -0.86 18.24
CA TRP A 82 -13.90 -1.49 19.48
C TRP A 82 -12.90 -0.56 20.16
N GLY A 83 -13.12 -0.26 21.44
CA GLY A 83 -12.27 0.65 22.22
C GLY A 83 -12.87 2.04 22.38
N GLU A 84 -12.41 2.72 23.44
CA GLU A 84 -12.80 4.07 23.83
C GLU A 84 -11.57 4.99 23.71
N ASP A 85 -11.78 6.31 23.61
CA ASP A 85 -10.71 7.33 23.55
C ASP A 85 -9.70 7.16 22.41
N LEU A 86 -10.15 6.67 21.25
CA LEU A 86 -9.33 6.60 20.04
C LEU A 86 -9.02 8.00 19.49
N ASP A 87 -7.84 8.12 18.87
CA ASP A 87 -7.40 9.36 18.22
C ASP A 87 -8.38 9.82 17.12
N GLU A 88 -8.76 11.11 17.14
CA GLU A 88 -9.75 11.67 16.21
C GLU A 88 -9.35 11.53 14.74
N MET A 89 -8.06 11.63 14.42
CA MET A 89 -7.61 11.49 13.03
C MET A 89 -7.77 10.07 12.53
N SER A 90 -7.58 9.08 13.41
CA SER A 90 -7.77 7.66 13.11
C SER A 90 -9.24 7.34 12.85
N ILE A 91 -10.15 7.91 13.65
CA ILE A 91 -11.59 7.82 13.42
C ILE A 91 -11.96 8.45 12.07
N ARG A 92 -11.46 9.66 11.77
CA ARG A 92 -11.71 10.32 10.47
C ARG A 92 -11.18 9.53 9.29
N GLN A 93 -10.04 8.86 9.42
CA GLN A 93 -9.52 7.97 8.36
C GLN A 93 -10.48 6.81 8.10
N MET A 94 -11.07 6.23 9.16
CA MET A 94 -12.09 5.19 9.02
C MET A 94 -13.38 5.73 8.37
N GLU A 95 -13.87 6.88 8.81
CA GLU A 95 -15.06 7.54 8.23
C GLU A 95 -14.87 7.84 6.74
N ASN A 96 -13.70 8.37 6.36
CA ASN A 96 -13.33 8.63 4.98
C ASN A 96 -13.30 7.34 4.14
N ALA A 97 -12.74 6.25 4.69
CA ALA A 97 -12.74 4.95 4.02
C ALA A 97 -14.16 4.41 3.81
N CYS A 98 -15.06 4.60 4.77
CA CYS A 98 -16.46 4.20 4.65
C CYS A 98 -17.26 5.01 3.62
N GLN A 99 -16.78 6.17 3.15
CA GLN A 99 -17.45 6.96 2.10
C GLN A 99 -17.14 6.47 0.67
N LEU A 100 -16.15 5.60 0.47
CA LEU A 100 -15.76 5.15 -0.86
C LEU A 100 -16.88 4.30 -1.49
N PRO A 101 -17.18 4.44 -2.79
CA PRO A 101 -18.20 3.64 -3.48
C PRO A 101 -18.04 2.13 -3.30
N VAL A 102 -16.78 1.67 -3.22
CA VAL A 102 -16.43 0.24 -3.07
C VAL A 102 -16.57 -0.29 -1.65
N SER A 103 -16.77 0.55 -0.64
CA SER A 103 -16.81 0.11 0.76
C SER A 103 -18.11 -0.61 1.10
N VAL A 104 -18.01 -1.75 1.78
CA VAL A 104 -19.14 -2.60 2.20
C VAL A 104 -19.39 -2.50 3.69
N GLN A 105 -18.35 -2.69 4.49
CA GLN A 105 -18.43 -2.66 5.95
C GLN A 105 -17.04 -2.38 6.54
N GLY A 106 -17.01 -1.76 7.71
CA GLY A 106 -15.78 -1.45 8.42
C GLY A 106 -15.72 -2.00 9.84
N ALA A 107 -14.52 -2.01 10.40
CA ALA A 107 -14.26 -2.30 11.79
C ALA A 107 -13.01 -1.54 12.25
N LEU A 108 -13.08 -0.85 13.39
CA LEU A 108 -11.98 -0.07 13.97
C LEU A 108 -11.56 -0.69 15.30
N MET A 109 -10.33 -1.19 15.38
CA MET A 109 -9.82 -1.93 16.53
C MET A 109 -9.34 -0.99 17.67
N PRO A 110 -9.21 -1.49 18.92
CA PRO A 110 -8.81 -0.67 20.06
C PRO A 110 -7.39 -0.09 19.99
N ASP A 111 -6.53 -0.65 19.15
CA ASP A 111 -5.16 -0.20 18.91
C ASP A 111 -5.06 0.77 17.73
N ALA A 112 -6.20 1.30 17.27
CA ALA A 112 -6.22 2.14 16.08
C ALA A 112 -5.41 3.42 16.24
N HIS A 113 -4.62 3.73 15.21
CA HIS A 113 -3.84 4.95 15.12
C HIS A 113 -3.59 5.35 13.67
N VAL A 114 -3.13 6.59 13.47
CA VAL A 114 -3.01 7.22 12.15
C VAL A 114 -2.14 6.39 11.21
N GLY A 115 -2.73 6.00 10.08
CA GLY A 115 -2.10 5.25 8.99
C GLY A 115 -2.05 6.03 7.67
N TYR A 116 -1.93 5.29 6.56
CA TYR A 116 -1.99 5.84 5.21
C TYR A 116 -3.33 5.51 4.55
N GLY A 117 -4.27 6.46 4.56
CA GLY A 117 -5.61 6.24 4.01
C GLY A 117 -6.52 5.58 5.04
N LEU A 118 -6.42 4.25 5.20
CA LEU A 118 -7.06 3.51 6.29
C LEU A 118 -6.19 3.62 7.57
N PRO A 119 -6.76 3.76 8.78
CA PRO A 119 -5.97 3.75 10.00
C PRO A 119 -5.34 2.38 10.21
N ILE A 120 -4.18 2.34 10.88
CA ILE A 120 -3.68 1.07 11.42
C ILE A 120 -4.69 0.61 12.48
N GLY A 121 -4.97 -0.69 12.56
CA GLY A 121 -6.10 -1.22 13.35
C GLY A 121 -7.47 -1.05 12.66
N GLY A 122 -7.52 -0.53 11.44
CA GLY A 122 -8.73 -0.52 10.61
C GLY A 122 -8.88 -1.80 9.78
N VAL A 123 -10.11 -2.26 9.65
CA VAL A 123 -10.52 -3.32 8.71
C VAL A 123 -11.61 -2.74 7.82
N LEU A 124 -11.45 -2.87 6.51
CA LEU A 124 -12.42 -2.41 5.53
C LEU A 124 -12.72 -3.54 4.54
N ALA A 125 -13.97 -3.99 4.51
CA ALA A 125 -14.47 -4.87 3.46
C ALA A 125 -14.85 -4.02 2.24
N THR A 126 -14.39 -4.43 1.06
CA THR A 126 -14.66 -3.78 -0.22
C THR A 126 -15.30 -4.75 -1.21
N GLU A 127 -16.17 -4.23 -2.06
CA GLU A 127 -16.80 -4.99 -3.15
C GLU A 127 -15.93 -4.88 -4.41
N ASN A 128 -15.51 -6.03 -4.95
CA ASN A 128 -14.75 -6.17 -6.21
C ASN A 128 -13.55 -5.19 -6.37
N ALA A 129 -12.91 -4.84 -5.26
CA ALA A 129 -11.84 -3.85 -5.25
C ALA A 129 -10.81 -4.20 -4.19
N VAL A 130 -9.59 -3.72 -4.40
CA VAL A 130 -8.50 -3.83 -3.44
C VAL A 130 -7.79 -2.48 -3.30
N ILE A 131 -7.55 -2.03 -2.06
CA ILE A 131 -6.86 -0.77 -1.76
C ILE A 131 -5.44 -1.08 -1.28
N PRO A 132 -4.39 -0.88 -2.10
CA PRO A 132 -3.04 -1.34 -1.75
C PRO A 132 -2.49 -0.74 -0.45
N TYR A 133 -2.80 0.53 -0.16
CA TYR A 133 -2.38 1.15 1.11
C TYR A 133 -3.17 0.66 2.33
N ALA A 134 -4.41 0.18 2.15
CA ALA A 134 -5.18 -0.42 3.23
C ALA A 134 -4.66 -1.82 3.61
N VAL A 135 -4.06 -2.55 2.65
CA VAL A 135 -3.29 -3.78 2.93
C VAL A 135 -2.01 -3.45 3.70
N GLY A 136 -1.39 -2.31 3.37
CA GLY A 136 -0.20 -1.80 4.04
C GLY A 136 1.08 -1.92 3.21
N VAL A 137 2.07 -1.11 3.57
CA VAL A 137 3.35 -1.04 2.83
C VAL A 137 4.25 -2.24 3.11
N ASP A 138 4.21 -2.81 4.31
CA ASP A 138 4.88 -4.07 4.62
C ASP A 138 3.83 -5.20 4.51
N ILE A 139 3.57 -5.62 3.27
CA ILE A 139 2.52 -6.60 2.96
C ILE A 139 2.75 -7.84 3.81
N ALA A 140 1.70 -8.28 4.49
CA ALA A 140 1.70 -9.48 5.32
C ALA A 140 2.72 -9.48 6.47
N CYS A 141 3.10 -8.30 6.98
CA CYS A 141 3.79 -8.18 8.25
C CYS A 141 3.00 -8.91 9.35
N ARG A 142 3.69 -9.76 10.10
CA ARG A 142 3.06 -10.76 10.97
C ARG A 142 3.96 -11.15 12.13
N MET A 143 3.31 -11.64 13.19
CA MET A 143 3.99 -12.27 14.30
C MET A 143 3.91 -13.80 14.18
N LYS A 144 4.97 -14.48 14.60
CA LYS A 144 5.00 -15.94 14.78
C LYS A 144 5.52 -16.26 16.17
N LEU A 145 4.71 -17.01 16.92
CA LEU A 145 5.07 -17.53 18.23
C LEU A 145 5.48 -19.00 18.08
N SER A 146 6.68 -19.34 18.54
CA SER A 146 7.16 -20.72 18.61
C SER A 146 7.38 -21.10 20.07
N VAL A 147 6.63 -22.09 20.56
CA VAL A 147 6.80 -22.63 21.92
C VAL A 147 7.85 -23.74 21.88
N LEU A 148 8.82 -23.68 22.80
CA LEU A 148 10.00 -24.55 22.78
C LEU A 148 10.00 -25.51 23.97
N ASP A 149 10.38 -26.75 23.71
CA ASP A 149 10.61 -27.78 24.74
C ASP A 149 12.02 -27.61 25.35
N ILE A 150 12.23 -26.47 26.01
CA ILE A 150 13.45 -26.16 26.77
C ILE A 150 13.09 -25.58 28.14
N THR A 151 14.00 -25.73 29.09
CA THR A 151 13.74 -25.30 30.48
C THR A 151 13.75 -23.79 30.63
N LEU A 152 12.92 -23.24 31.52
CA LEU A 152 12.96 -21.82 31.90
C LEU A 152 14.32 -21.40 32.48
N ARG A 153 15.06 -22.34 33.06
CA ARG A 153 16.43 -22.13 33.51
C ARG A 153 17.33 -21.67 32.36
N THR A 154 17.17 -22.24 31.16
CA THR A 154 17.90 -21.84 29.96
C THR A 154 17.69 -20.36 29.65
N LEU A 155 16.46 -19.86 29.73
CA LEU A 155 16.17 -18.44 29.49
C LEU A 155 16.82 -17.53 30.53
N ASN A 156 16.79 -17.93 31.81
CA ASN A 156 17.36 -17.14 32.90
C ASN A 156 18.89 -17.08 32.89
N GLU A 157 19.54 -18.16 32.45
CA GLU A 157 21.00 -18.22 32.33
C GLU A 157 21.55 -17.48 31.09
N ASP A 158 20.71 -17.20 30.08
CA ASP A 158 21.10 -16.60 28.79
C ASP A 158 20.97 -15.07 28.73
N ARG A 159 20.62 -14.40 29.83
CA ARG A 159 20.39 -12.94 29.86
C ARG A 159 21.66 -12.12 29.61
N GLY A 160 22.13 -12.05 28.36
CA GLY A 160 23.12 -11.09 27.90
C GLY A 160 24.06 -11.56 26.78
N HIS A 161 24.56 -12.80 26.82
CA HIS A 161 25.53 -13.34 25.84
C HIS A 161 25.60 -14.88 25.89
N GLY A 162 24.44 -15.54 25.81
CA GLY A 162 24.37 -17.00 25.78
C GLY A 162 23.90 -17.56 24.44
N ARG A 163 23.59 -18.85 24.47
CA ARG A 163 23.19 -19.66 23.32
C ARG A 163 21.96 -19.11 22.57
N LEU A 164 20.98 -18.56 23.28
CA LEU A 164 19.75 -17.99 22.71
C LEU A 164 20.05 -16.67 22.00
N THR A 165 20.87 -15.82 22.61
CA THR A 165 21.33 -14.57 21.99
C THR A 165 22.15 -14.87 20.72
N ASP A 166 23.04 -15.85 20.79
CA ASP A 166 23.84 -16.30 19.64
C ASP A 166 22.97 -16.89 18.53
N ALA A 167 21.90 -17.62 18.87
CA ALA A 167 20.95 -18.15 17.89
C ALA A 167 20.27 -17.02 17.10
N ILE A 168 19.80 -15.96 17.78
CA ILE A 168 19.21 -14.79 17.09
C ILE A 168 20.24 -14.13 16.17
N ASN A 169 21.43 -13.84 16.70
CA ASN A 169 22.49 -13.18 15.93
C ASN A 169 22.98 -14.02 14.74
N THR A 170 22.87 -15.35 14.83
CA THR A 170 23.25 -16.27 13.75
C THR A 170 22.15 -16.39 12.72
N GLU A 171 20.90 -16.56 13.15
CA GLU A 171 19.78 -16.94 12.27
C GLU A 171 18.96 -15.79 11.73
N THR A 172 19.12 -14.56 12.21
CA THR A 172 18.50 -13.37 11.60
C THR A 172 19.44 -12.18 11.51
N ARG A 173 19.08 -11.18 10.71
CA ARG A 173 19.76 -9.89 10.61
C ARG A 173 18.76 -8.74 10.75
N PHE A 174 19.20 -7.69 11.45
CA PHE A 174 18.45 -6.46 11.65
C PHE A 174 19.07 -5.30 10.88
N GLY A 175 18.26 -4.28 10.58
CA GLY A 175 18.65 -3.08 9.87
C GLY A 175 18.20 -3.01 8.41
N ILE A 176 18.16 -1.79 7.90
CA ILE A 176 17.83 -1.52 6.49
C ILE A 176 18.98 -2.03 5.61
N GLY A 177 18.65 -2.83 4.59
CA GLY A 177 19.65 -3.39 3.67
C GLY A 177 20.45 -4.55 4.24
N ALA A 178 20.13 -5.01 5.45
CA ALA A 178 20.73 -6.21 6.02
C ALA A 178 20.46 -7.43 5.14
N SER A 179 21.48 -8.29 5.03
CA SER A 179 21.43 -9.52 4.24
C SER A 179 22.41 -10.54 4.81
N PHE A 180 22.23 -11.80 4.44
CA PHE A 180 23.21 -12.83 4.71
C PHE A 180 24.31 -12.84 3.66
N LYS A 181 25.54 -13.15 4.09
CA LYS A 181 26.65 -13.40 3.18
C LYS A 181 26.39 -14.63 2.32
N ASP A 182 25.96 -15.71 2.97
CA ASP A 182 25.53 -16.93 2.32
C ASP A 182 24.02 -16.89 2.09
N LYS A 183 23.60 -17.07 0.84
CA LYS A 183 22.19 -16.98 0.48
C LYS A 183 21.40 -18.09 1.16
N ARG A 184 20.32 -17.72 1.86
CA ARG A 184 19.35 -18.67 2.42
C ARG A 184 18.45 -19.19 1.29
N ASN A 185 18.03 -20.44 1.36
CA ASN A 185 17.10 -21.02 0.39
C ASN A 185 15.81 -21.45 1.08
N HIS A 186 14.69 -21.28 0.39
CA HIS A 186 13.37 -21.72 0.83
C HIS A 186 12.49 -21.91 -0.40
N ALA A 187 11.51 -22.84 -0.33
CA ALA A 187 10.62 -23.17 -1.45
C ALA A 187 9.87 -21.96 -2.03
N VAL A 188 9.69 -20.89 -1.24
CA VAL A 188 9.07 -19.64 -1.70
C VAL A 188 9.83 -18.95 -2.85
N LEU A 189 11.12 -19.26 -3.02
CA LEU A 189 11.91 -18.75 -4.13
C LEU A 189 11.66 -19.53 -5.43
N ASP A 190 11.04 -20.71 -5.35
CA ASP A 190 10.65 -21.53 -6.49
C ASP A 190 9.22 -21.22 -6.97
N GLU A 191 8.46 -20.43 -6.21
CA GLU A 191 7.15 -19.91 -6.63
C GLU A 191 7.21 -19.08 -7.91
N ASP A 192 6.05 -18.79 -8.51
CA ASP A 192 6.00 -17.95 -9.70
C ASP A 192 6.23 -16.46 -9.36
N TRP A 193 7.49 -16.04 -9.42
CA TRP A 193 7.87 -14.63 -9.28
C TRP A 193 7.54 -13.80 -10.53
N SER A 194 7.05 -14.40 -11.61
CA SER A 194 6.69 -13.72 -12.85
C SER A 194 5.24 -13.25 -12.92
N VAL A 195 4.46 -13.46 -11.85
CA VAL A 195 3.08 -12.94 -11.68
C VAL A 195 2.95 -11.43 -11.92
N SER A 196 4.03 -10.66 -11.75
CA SER A 196 4.11 -9.30 -12.27
C SER A 196 5.54 -8.89 -12.61
N PRO A 197 5.73 -7.81 -13.41
CA PRO A 197 7.05 -7.25 -13.65
C PRO A 197 7.76 -6.80 -12.37
N ILE A 198 7.01 -6.29 -11.38
CA ILE A 198 7.61 -5.79 -10.13
C ILE A 198 8.10 -6.92 -9.24
N THR A 199 7.38 -8.05 -9.12
CA THR A 199 7.86 -9.22 -8.37
C THR A 199 9.08 -9.81 -9.03
N ARG A 200 9.05 -9.99 -10.37
CA ARG A 200 10.17 -10.57 -11.13
C ARG A 200 11.45 -9.78 -10.95
N ASN A 201 11.36 -8.45 -11.06
CA ASN A 201 12.51 -7.56 -10.90
C ASN A 201 13.04 -7.50 -9.46
N ASN A 202 12.25 -7.91 -8.48
CA ASN A 202 12.65 -7.92 -7.06
C ASN A 202 13.00 -9.31 -6.52
N LYS A 203 12.98 -10.38 -7.33
CA LYS A 203 13.30 -11.76 -6.87
C LYS A 203 14.68 -11.84 -6.22
N ASP A 204 15.71 -11.25 -6.83
CA ASP A 204 17.07 -11.24 -6.27
C ASP A 204 17.16 -10.46 -4.96
N LYS A 205 16.38 -9.38 -4.82
CA LYS A 205 16.29 -8.60 -3.59
C LYS A 205 15.62 -9.42 -2.49
N ALA A 206 14.50 -10.06 -2.80
CA ALA A 206 13.83 -10.97 -1.88
C ALA A 206 14.77 -12.08 -1.41
N TRP A 207 15.49 -12.73 -2.33
CA TRP A 207 16.44 -13.77 -1.96
C TRP A 207 17.54 -13.29 -1.01
N LYS A 208 18.09 -12.08 -1.22
CA LYS A 208 19.09 -11.49 -0.30
C LYS A 208 18.53 -11.15 1.08
N GLN A 209 17.23 -10.85 1.15
CA GLN A 209 16.54 -10.43 2.38
C GLN A 209 15.88 -11.60 3.13
N LEU A 210 15.83 -12.79 2.54
CA LEU A 210 15.19 -13.95 3.14
C LEU A 210 15.89 -14.36 4.45
N GLY A 211 15.09 -14.53 5.50
CA GLY A 211 15.52 -14.83 6.87
C GLY A 211 16.00 -13.60 7.65
N THR A 212 15.74 -12.38 7.16
CA THR A 212 16.09 -11.15 7.89
C THR A 212 14.86 -10.57 8.59
N SER A 213 15.04 -10.11 9.83
CA SER A 213 13.96 -9.46 10.59
C SER A 213 13.72 -8.05 10.12
N GLY A 214 14.78 -7.30 9.80
CA GLY A 214 14.66 -5.93 9.33
C GLY A 214 14.77 -4.84 10.37
N SER A 215 13.99 -3.77 10.19
CA SER A 215 14.03 -2.54 10.98
C SER A 215 12.60 -2.06 11.26
N GLY A 216 12.45 -1.00 12.05
CA GLY A 216 11.13 -0.49 12.44
C GLY A 216 10.65 -1.21 13.70
N ASN A 217 9.39 -1.63 13.70
CA ASN A 217 8.79 -2.39 14.81
C ASN A 217 9.07 -3.91 14.73
N HIS A 218 10.02 -4.34 13.90
CA HIS A 218 10.38 -5.75 13.73
C HIS A 218 11.38 -6.18 14.80
N PHE A 219 11.10 -7.33 15.43
CA PHE A 219 11.89 -7.86 16.54
C PHE A 219 11.90 -9.39 16.52
N VAL A 220 12.83 -9.98 17.27
CA VAL A 220 12.85 -11.41 17.59
C VAL A 220 13.28 -11.52 19.03
N GLU A 221 12.42 -12.09 19.88
CA GLU A 221 12.64 -12.11 21.32
C GLU A 221 12.28 -13.48 21.90
N PHE A 222 13.14 -13.96 22.80
CA PHE A 222 12.80 -15.07 23.68
C PHE A 222 12.11 -14.52 24.92
N GLY A 223 11.06 -15.20 25.37
CA GLY A 223 10.31 -14.84 26.55
C GLY A 223 9.65 -16.04 27.21
N GLU A 224 8.95 -15.75 28.30
CA GLU A 224 8.11 -16.72 29.00
C GLU A 224 6.66 -16.55 28.52
N ILE A 225 5.97 -17.67 28.29
CA ILE A 225 4.54 -17.69 28.03
C ILE A 225 3.85 -18.66 28.98
N GLU A 226 2.72 -18.25 29.54
CA GLU A 226 1.91 -19.05 30.46
C GLU A 226 0.62 -19.51 29.76
N PHE A 227 0.38 -20.82 29.76
CA PHE A 227 -0.89 -21.42 29.37
C PHE A 227 -1.67 -21.83 30.62
N LYS A 228 -2.91 -21.35 30.74
CA LYS A 228 -3.80 -21.64 31.87
C LYS A 228 -4.62 -22.91 31.68
N ASP A 229 -4.76 -23.34 30.44
CA ASP A 229 -5.52 -24.50 30.01
C ASP A 229 -4.75 -25.22 28.89
N ASP A 230 -5.36 -26.24 28.30
CA ASP A 230 -4.79 -27.08 27.25
C ASP A 230 -5.13 -26.61 25.81
N SER A 231 -5.45 -25.32 25.63
CA SER A 231 -5.99 -24.77 24.36
C SER A 231 -5.08 -24.90 23.13
N LEU A 232 -3.81 -25.26 23.29
CA LEU A 232 -2.87 -25.58 22.19
C LEU A 232 -2.38 -27.03 22.19
N GLY A 233 -3.05 -27.93 22.91
CA GLY A 233 -2.58 -29.31 23.12
C GLY A 233 -1.32 -29.41 23.99
N LEU A 234 -0.97 -28.34 24.68
CA LEU A 234 0.10 -28.25 25.66
C LEU A 234 -0.49 -28.35 27.06
N ALA A 235 0.19 -28.99 28.00
CA ALA A 235 -0.26 -28.99 29.39
C ALA A 235 -0.24 -27.55 29.96
N PRO A 236 -1.15 -27.20 30.88
CA PRO A 236 -1.06 -25.92 31.59
C PRO A 236 0.32 -25.75 32.24
N GLY A 237 0.90 -24.55 32.11
CA GLY A 237 2.24 -24.26 32.62
C GLY A 237 2.93 -23.11 31.90
N THR A 238 4.16 -22.84 32.32
CA THR A 238 5.01 -21.78 31.78
C THR A 238 6.12 -22.36 30.91
N TYR A 239 6.25 -21.84 29.69
CA TYR A 239 7.16 -22.32 28.66
C TYR A 239 8.07 -21.21 28.17
N VAL A 240 9.22 -21.58 27.60
CA VAL A 240 10.02 -20.65 26.81
C VAL A 240 9.40 -20.55 25.42
N ALA A 241 9.22 -19.32 24.95
CA ALA A 241 8.75 -19.06 23.60
C ALA A 241 9.68 -18.09 22.86
N LEU A 242 9.73 -18.24 21.54
CA LEU A 242 10.34 -17.30 20.61
C LEU A 242 9.22 -16.58 19.88
N LEU A 243 9.12 -15.26 20.06
CA LEU A 243 8.23 -14.41 19.28
C LEU A 243 9.05 -13.67 18.23
N SER A 244 8.74 -13.90 16.96
CA SER A 244 9.31 -13.14 15.84
C SER A 244 8.25 -12.26 15.19
N HIS A 245 8.64 -11.05 14.83
CA HIS A 245 7.83 -10.09 14.10
C HIS A 245 8.60 -9.61 12.86
N SER A 246 8.10 -9.95 11.68
CA SER A 246 8.67 -9.53 10.40
C SER A 246 7.61 -9.59 9.30
N GLY A 247 8.01 -9.28 8.07
CA GLY A 247 7.11 -9.17 6.93
C GLY A 247 7.79 -9.46 5.61
N SER A 248 7.22 -8.94 4.52
CA SER A 248 7.68 -9.17 3.16
C SER A 248 8.89 -8.30 2.75
N ARG A 249 9.43 -7.57 3.72
CA ARG A 249 10.69 -6.81 3.63
C ARG A 249 10.61 -5.75 2.52
N GLY A 250 11.77 -5.36 1.99
CA GLY A 250 11.84 -4.32 0.97
C GLY A 250 11.23 -4.71 -0.37
N THR A 251 10.94 -6.00 -0.60
CA THR A 251 10.26 -6.46 -1.81
C THR A 251 8.77 -6.19 -1.71
N GLY A 252 8.11 -6.51 -0.60
CA GLY A 252 6.70 -6.14 -0.38
C GLY A 252 6.47 -4.63 -0.42
N ALA A 253 7.35 -3.84 0.19
CA ALA A 253 7.29 -2.38 0.10
C ALA A 253 7.36 -1.85 -1.34
N ASN A 254 8.15 -2.50 -2.19
CA ASN A 254 8.24 -2.15 -3.61
C ASN A 254 6.96 -2.52 -4.38
N VAL A 255 6.36 -3.68 -4.07
CA VAL A 255 5.07 -4.11 -4.63
C VAL A 255 3.96 -3.13 -4.22
N ALA A 256 3.80 -2.87 -2.92
CA ALA A 256 2.81 -1.92 -2.41
C ALA A 256 2.98 -0.54 -3.05
N SER A 257 4.20 0.01 -3.08
CA SER A 257 4.45 1.32 -3.68
C SER A 257 4.12 1.40 -5.17
N HIS A 258 4.36 0.31 -5.92
CA HIS A 258 4.02 0.26 -7.34
C HIS A 258 2.51 0.29 -7.56
N TYR A 259 1.77 -0.60 -6.92
CA TYR A 259 0.33 -0.73 -7.13
C TYR A 259 -0.47 0.40 -6.49
N SER A 260 -0.01 0.98 -5.38
CA SER A 260 -0.60 2.22 -4.85
C SER A 260 -0.54 3.37 -5.85
N LYS A 261 0.55 3.50 -6.62
CA LYS A 261 0.66 4.54 -7.66
C LYS A 261 -0.27 4.27 -8.83
N LEU A 262 -0.45 3.01 -9.21
CA LEU A 262 -1.41 2.63 -10.25
C LEU A 262 -2.85 2.91 -9.80
N ALA A 263 -3.21 2.53 -8.58
CA ALA A 263 -4.51 2.84 -7.99
C ALA A 263 -4.79 4.35 -8.00
N GLN A 264 -3.82 5.15 -7.54
CA GLN A 264 -3.90 6.60 -7.58
C GLN A 264 -3.99 7.20 -8.98
N ALA A 265 -3.41 6.55 -9.98
CA ALA A 265 -3.50 6.98 -11.37
C ALA A 265 -4.84 6.61 -12.01
N ALA A 266 -5.45 5.50 -11.56
CA ALA A 266 -6.78 5.05 -11.98
C ALA A 266 -7.90 5.95 -11.41
N HIS A 267 -7.67 6.55 -10.25
CA HIS A 267 -8.64 7.42 -9.57
C HIS A 267 -8.15 8.88 -9.42
N PRO A 268 -7.95 9.62 -10.52
CA PRO A 268 -7.51 11.01 -10.44
C PRO A 268 -8.59 11.96 -9.89
N GLU A 269 -9.86 11.54 -9.92
CA GLU A 269 -11.01 12.25 -9.36
C GLU A 269 -11.02 12.32 -7.83
N LEU A 270 -10.31 11.42 -7.15
CA LEU A 270 -10.26 11.39 -5.69
C LEU A 270 -9.64 12.67 -5.14
N PRO A 271 -10.28 13.32 -4.15
CA PRO A 271 -9.71 14.49 -3.48
C PRO A 271 -8.45 14.11 -2.70
N GLN A 272 -7.61 15.11 -2.38
CA GLN A 272 -6.25 14.89 -1.88
C GLN A 272 -6.21 14.03 -0.61
N GLU A 273 -7.18 14.21 0.28
CA GLU A 273 -7.38 13.49 1.53
C GLU A 273 -7.74 12.01 1.33
N LEU A 274 -8.34 11.65 0.20
CA LEU A 274 -8.70 10.26 -0.14
C LEU A 274 -7.71 9.60 -1.09
N ARG A 275 -6.62 10.27 -1.50
CA ARG A 275 -5.65 9.72 -2.46
C ARG A 275 -4.99 8.44 -2.00
N HIS A 276 -4.82 8.22 -0.69
CA HIS A 276 -4.29 6.96 -0.17
C HIS A 276 -5.33 5.85 -0.08
N LEU A 277 -6.61 6.15 -0.31
CA LEU A 277 -7.72 5.19 -0.39
C LEU A 277 -8.06 4.78 -1.84
N ALA A 278 -7.26 5.22 -2.82
CA ALA A 278 -7.42 4.78 -4.19
C ALA A 278 -7.31 3.26 -4.31
N TRP A 279 -8.19 2.66 -5.11
CA TRP A 279 -8.28 1.21 -5.26
C TRP A 279 -7.90 0.74 -6.67
N LEU A 280 -7.78 -0.57 -6.81
CA LEU A 280 -7.75 -1.27 -8.08
C LEU A 280 -9.01 -2.12 -8.16
N ASP A 281 -9.71 -2.04 -9.29
CA ASP A 281 -10.82 -2.93 -9.61
C ASP A 281 -10.27 -4.35 -9.80
N MET A 282 -10.90 -5.33 -9.15
CA MET A 282 -10.45 -6.72 -9.22
C MET A 282 -10.60 -7.31 -10.62
N ASP A 283 -11.49 -6.82 -11.48
CA ASP A 283 -11.62 -7.29 -12.87
C ASP A 283 -10.58 -6.65 -13.81
N SER A 284 -9.80 -5.68 -13.32
CA SER A 284 -8.74 -5.04 -14.10
C SER A 284 -7.44 -5.85 -14.11
N GLU A 285 -6.63 -5.70 -15.17
CA GLU A 285 -5.30 -6.29 -15.25
C GLU A 285 -4.44 -5.90 -14.03
N ALA A 286 -4.45 -4.62 -13.67
CA ALA A 286 -3.68 -4.13 -12.52
C ALA A 286 -4.18 -4.71 -11.18
N GLY A 287 -5.50 -4.91 -11.02
CA GLY A 287 -6.08 -5.53 -9.83
C GLY A 287 -5.68 -7.00 -9.69
N GLN A 288 -5.82 -7.77 -10.77
CA GLN A 288 -5.42 -9.18 -10.81
C GLN A 288 -3.90 -9.35 -10.59
N GLU A 289 -3.07 -8.54 -11.25
CA GLU A 289 -1.62 -8.56 -11.02
C GLU A 289 -1.26 -8.21 -9.58
N TYR A 290 -1.88 -7.17 -9.00
CA TYR A 290 -1.63 -6.81 -7.61
C TYR A 290 -2.02 -7.92 -6.66
N TRP A 291 -3.18 -8.55 -6.88
CA TRP A 291 -3.66 -9.64 -6.04
C TRP A 291 -2.68 -10.81 -6.03
N ALA A 292 -2.23 -11.27 -7.21
CA ALA A 292 -1.24 -12.33 -7.33
C ALA A 292 0.11 -11.94 -6.69
N ALA A 293 0.56 -10.69 -6.89
CA ALA A 293 1.78 -10.19 -6.27
C ALA A 293 1.67 -10.09 -4.74
N MET A 294 0.51 -9.67 -4.22
CA MET A 294 0.22 -9.56 -2.79
C MET A 294 0.21 -10.94 -2.13
N GLU A 295 -0.44 -11.94 -2.74
CA GLU A 295 -0.43 -13.34 -2.29
C GLU A 295 0.99 -13.90 -2.23
N LEU A 296 1.80 -13.68 -3.28
CA LEU A 296 3.21 -14.07 -3.28
C LEU A 296 4.01 -13.39 -2.14
N MET A 297 3.74 -12.10 -1.86
CA MET A 297 4.35 -11.41 -0.72
C MET A 297 3.88 -11.98 0.61
N GLY A 298 2.64 -12.45 0.70
CA GLY A 298 2.11 -13.21 1.84
C GLY A 298 2.88 -14.50 2.09
N LEU A 299 3.11 -15.30 1.04
CA LEU A 299 3.93 -16.52 1.11
C LEU A 299 5.38 -16.21 1.50
N TYR A 300 5.96 -15.17 0.91
CA TYR A 300 7.33 -14.74 1.21
C TYR A 300 7.46 -14.26 2.66
N ALA A 301 6.51 -13.48 3.17
CA ALA A 301 6.50 -13.06 4.58
C ALA A 301 6.32 -14.23 5.55
N ALA A 302 5.58 -15.28 5.16
CA ALA A 302 5.43 -16.49 5.98
C ALA A 302 6.71 -17.35 6.01
N ALA A 303 7.45 -17.36 4.90
CA ALA A 303 8.72 -18.06 4.77
C ALA A 303 9.90 -17.36 5.47
N ASN A 304 9.84 -16.03 5.53
CA ASN A 304 10.87 -15.17 6.12
C ASN A 304 10.79 -15.15 7.66
#